data_AF-A0A5Q3L3P8-F1
#
_entry.id   AF-A0A5Q3L3P8-F1
#
_cell.length_a   1.000
_cell.length_b   1.000
_cell.length_c   1.000
_cell.angle_alpha   90.00
_cell.angle_beta   90.00
_cell.angle_gamma   90.00
#
_symmetry.space_group_name_H-M   'P 1'
#
loop_
_entity.id
_entity.type
_entity.pdbx_description
1 polymer ?
#
loop_
_entity_poly.entity_id
_entity_poly.type
_entity_poly.pdbx_seq_one_letter_code
_entity_poly.pdbx_strand_id
1 'polypeptide(L)'
;MSTKHPFWSETQQAFIEAGQLQPGETVRTRAGSKTTIVSILPRPPTDKVYNLEVHGEHVYQVAELGILVHNTCNEWTNFLKANKGNFSGNNWLQQAQEAYWTQKIVDFEAKYGAKGVHSLAKHGAQTTLAQQGRRVFTGVTPNGVHGAPTKNATRFLSAKEHYILMNKAYNQQLIDLKNGTLNLNKDGSSYQIVSLGGKVIGNGWMRLGSKKYPTGAQLIYGTSARFRFDKKVPKKFFTGYVEP
;
A
#
# COMPACT_ATOMS: atom_id res chain seq x y z
N MET A 1 17.38 0.89 22.39
CA MET A 1 16.03 0.63 21.83
C MET A 1 15.08 0.44 23.00
N SER A 2 13.92 1.11 23.02
CA SER A 2 12.89 0.88 24.05
C SER A 2 12.30 -0.55 23.97
N THR A 3 11.90 -1.11 25.10
CA THR A 3 11.25 -2.42 25.20
C THR A 3 9.91 -2.48 24.48
N LYS A 4 9.24 -1.35 24.25
CA LYS A 4 7.92 -1.27 23.62
C LYS A 4 7.93 -1.22 22.09
N HIS A 5 9.10 -1.24 21.46
CA HIS A 5 9.15 -1.14 19.99
C HIS A 5 8.76 -2.46 19.32
N PRO A 6 7.80 -2.46 18.38
CA PRO A 6 7.33 -3.68 17.74
C PRO A 6 8.27 -4.19 16.64
N PHE A 7 8.60 -5.48 16.69
CA PHE A 7 9.32 -6.26 15.70
C PHE A 7 8.42 -7.30 15.04
N TRP A 8 8.55 -7.50 13.73
CA TRP A 8 7.89 -8.61 13.05
C TRP A 8 8.58 -9.94 13.41
N SER A 9 7.86 -10.80 14.13
CA SER A 9 8.27 -12.18 14.43
C SER A 9 7.76 -13.11 13.33
N GLU A 10 8.67 -13.80 12.65
CA GLU A 10 8.34 -14.87 11.71
C GLU A 10 7.81 -16.11 12.44
N THR A 11 8.16 -16.28 13.72
CA THR A 11 7.68 -17.39 14.53
C THR A 11 6.20 -17.20 14.88
N GLN A 12 5.83 -16.01 15.34
CA GLN A 12 4.45 -15.73 15.78
C GLN A 12 3.57 -15.10 14.69
N GLN A 13 4.14 -14.79 13.52
CA GLN A 13 3.46 -14.12 12.41
C GLN A 13 2.76 -12.82 12.84
N ALA A 14 3.38 -12.09 13.76
CA ALA A 14 2.83 -10.90 14.39
C ALA A 14 3.93 -9.89 14.72
N PHE A 15 3.52 -8.63 14.96
CA PHE A 15 4.39 -7.63 15.55
C PHE A 15 4.40 -7.79 17.08
N ILE A 16 5.59 -7.93 17.67
CA ILE A 16 5.81 -8.18 19.09
C ILE A 16 6.71 -7.11 19.66
N GLU A 17 6.42 -6.64 20.87
CA GLU A 17 7.30 -5.72 21.58
C GLU A 17 8.71 -6.29 21.76
N ALA A 18 9.74 -5.46 21.58
CA ALA A 18 11.14 -5.86 21.72
C ALA A 18 11.45 -6.51 23.07
N GLY A 19 10.77 -6.10 24.14
CA GLY A 19 10.90 -6.70 25.47
C GLY A 19 10.20 -8.04 25.64
N GLN A 20 9.36 -8.45 24.69
CA GLN A 20 8.63 -9.72 24.70
C GLN A 20 9.24 -10.77 23.77
N LEU A 21 10.17 -10.38 22.90
CA LEU A 21 10.95 -11.32 22.08
C LEU A 21 11.67 -12.34 22.97
N GLN A 22 11.79 -13.56 22.47
CA GLN A 22 12.50 -14.63 23.15
C GLN A 22 13.69 -15.10 22.30
N PRO A 23 14.82 -15.49 22.93
CA PRO A 23 15.83 -16.29 22.25
C PRO A 23 15.21 -17.53 21.60
N GLY A 24 15.57 -17.81 20.35
CA GLY A 24 14.98 -18.86 19.52
C GLY A 24 13.89 -18.37 18.55
N GLU A 25 13.36 -17.16 18.70
CA GLU A 25 12.45 -16.59 17.71
C GLU A 25 13.15 -16.20 16.41
N THR A 26 12.41 -16.31 15.31
CA THR A 26 12.90 -15.97 13.98
C THR A 26 12.42 -14.60 13.55
N VAL A 27 13.31 -13.79 12.99
CA VAL A 27 13.02 -12.49 12.40
C VAL A 27 13.52 -12.43 10.96
N ARG A 28 12.98 -11.51 10.17
CA ARG A 28 13.37 -11.33 8.76
C ARG A 28 14.45 -10.27 8.61
N THR A 29 15.53 -10.60 7.92
CA THR A 29 16.63 -9.68 7.59
C THR A 29 16.31 -8.86 6.34
N ARG A 30 17.14 -7.84 6.06
CA ARG A 30 17.07 -7.04 4.83
C ARG A 30 17.18 -7.88 3.55
N ALA A 31 17.94 -8.97 3.57
CA ALA A 31 18.10 -9.88 2.43
C ALA A 31 16.87 -10.77 2.19
N GLY A 32 15.81 -10.64 3.01
CA GLY A 32 14.64 -11.49 2.98
C GLY A 32 14.87 -12.86 3.63
N SER A 33 16.09 -13.14 4.08
CA SER A 33 16.41 -14.36 4.82
C SER A 33 15.88 -14.28 6.24
N LYS A 34 15.63 -15.46 6.81
CA LYS A 34 15.25 -15.63 8.21
C LYS A 34 16.52 -15.73 9.05
N THR A 35 16.55 -15.05 10.20
CA THR A 35 17.61 -15.19 11.20
C THR A 35 17.00 -15.41 12.58
N THR A 36 17.71 -16.12 13.44
CA THR A 36 17.23 -16.51 14.77
C THR A 36 17.83 -15.58 15.82
N ILE A 37 17.01 -15.14 16.77
CA ILE A 37 17.45 -14.39 17.94
C ILE A 37 18.23 -15.33 18.85
N VAL A 38 19.54 -15.08 19.02
CA VAL A 38 20.42 -15.95 19.83
C VAL A 38 20.42 -15.55 21.30
N SER A 39 20.30 -14.25 21.59
CA SER A 39 20.31 -13.73 22.97
C SER A 39 19.70 -12.32 23.02
N ILE A 40 19.10 -11.97 24.16
CA ILE A 40 18.59 -10.62 24.45
C ILE A 40 19.27 -10.12 25.72
N LEU A 41 19.97 -8.99 25.61
CA LEU A 41 20.72 -8.41 26.73
C LEU A 41 20.16 -7.00 27.02
N PRO A 42 19.62 -6.74 28.23
CA PRO A 42 19.24 -5.39 28.62
C PRO A 42 20.49 -4.50 28.74
N ARG A 43 20.39 -3.25 28.26
CA ARG A 43 21.44 -2.24 28.44
C ARG A 43 21.05 -1.24 29.54
N PRO A 44 22.03 -0.62 30.23
CA PRO A 44 21.77 0.40 31.24
C PRO A 44 21.01 1.61 30.67
N PRO A 45 20.26 2.38 31.50
CA PRO A 45 19.32 3.41 31.03
C PRO A 45 19.96 4.68 30.43
N THR A 46 21.28 4.78 30.35
CA THR A 46 22.01 6.04 30.13
C THR A 46 22.43 6.32 28.69
N ASP A 47 22.23 5.39 27.76
CA ASP A 47 22.59 5.61 26.36
C ASP A 47 21.53 6.47 25.66
N LYS A 48 21.94 7.61 25.08
CA LYS A 48 21.08 8.41 24.19
C LYS A 48 20.57 7.52 23.06
N VAL A 49 19.27 7.26 23.05
CA VAL A 49 18.60 6.56 21.95
C VAL A 49 18.08 7.59 20.95
N TYR A 50 18.43 7.41 19.69
CA TYR A 50 17.97 8.27 18.60
C TYR A 50 16.75 7.65 17.94
N ASN A 51 15.73 8.47 17.69
CA ASN A 51 14.58 8.10 16.85
C ASN A 51 14.81 8.66 15.44
N LEU A 52 14.46 7.88 14.42
CA LEU A 52 14.49 8.32 13.03
C LEU A 52 13.05 8.56 12.57
N GLU A 53 12.72 9.81 12.27
CA GLU A 53 11.49 10.12 11.54
C GLU A 53 11.71 9.80 10.07
N VAL A 54 11.07 8.74 9.60
CA VAL A 54 11.11 8.32 8.19
C VAL A 54 9.78 8.64 7.54
N HIS A 55 9.84 9.36 6.43
CA HIS A 55 8.70 9.85 5.69
C HIS A 55 8.08 8.72 4.83
N GLY A 56 6.84 8.31 5.08
CA GLY A 56 6.19 7.19 4.40
C GLY A 56 5.50 6.22 5.38
N GLU A 57 5.73 4.91 5.28
CA GLU A 57 5.07 3.90 6.12
C GLU A 57 5.52 3.91 7.60
N HIS A 58 6.46 4.80 7.95
CA HIS A 58 7.08 4.84 9.28
C HIS A 58 7.66 3.47 9.69
N VAL A 59 8.19 2.74 8.71
CA VAL A 59 8.92 1.48 8.88
C VAL A 59 10.37 1.71 8.48
N TYR A 60 11.32 1.37 9.35
CA TYR A 60 12.74 1.49 9.05
C TYR A 60 13.51 0.25 9.50
N GLN A 61 14.64 0.00 8.83
CA GLN A 61 15.56 -1.08 9.16
C GLN A 61 16.63 -0.55 10.10
N VAL A 62 16.90 -1.27 11.20
CA VAL A 62 17.99 -0.95 12.15
C VAL A 62 19.01 -2.07 12.23
N ALA A 63 20.22 -1.71 12.68
CA ALA A 63 21.41 -2.55 12.78
C ALA A 63 21.97 -3.05 11.43
N GLU A 64 23.19 -3.60 11.45
CA GLU A 64 23.94 -4.07 10.28
C GLU A 64 23.20 -5.16 9.49
N LEU A 65 22.31 -5.91 10.16
CA LEU A 65 21.48 -6.97 9.57
C LEU A 65 20.13 -6.47 8.99
N GLY A 66 19.76 -5.20 9.24
CA GLY A 66 18.58 -4.54 8.67
C GLY A 66 17.24 -5.16 9.08
N ILE A 67 16.91 -5.14 10.36
CA ILE A 67 15.66 -5.69 10.91
C ILE A 67 14.53 -4.66 10.84
N LEU A 68 13.32 -5.09 10.42
CA LEU A 68 12.13 -4.26 10.20
C LEU A 68 11.44 -3.84 11.52
N VAL A 69 11.31 -2.54 11.78
CA VAL A 69 10.63 -1.99 12.98
C VAL A 69 9.55 -0.96 12.60
N HIS A 70 8.42 -0.95 13.31
CA HIS A 70 7.26 -0.06 13.06
C HIS A 70 7.25 1.11 14.07
N ASN A 71 7.11 2.36 13.59
CA ASN A 71 7.12 3.59 14.42
C ASN A 71 5.71 4.20 14.64
N THR A 72 4.62 3.50 14.28
CA THR A 72 3.26 4.09 14.21
C THR A 72 2.36 3.87 15.43
N CYS A 73 2.87 3.50 16.60
CA CYS A 73 2.01 3.18 17.75
C CYS A 73 1.10 4.38 18.18
N ASN A 74 1.48 5.61 17.79
CA ASN A 74 0.71 6.82 18.11
C ASN A 74 -0.39 7.15 17.07
N GLU A 75 -0.18 6.92 15.78
CA GLU A 75 -1.14 7.35 14.74
C GLU A 75 -2.43 6.53 14.73
N TRP A 76 -2.32 5.20 14.78
CA TRP A 76 -3.48 4.31 14.82
C TRP A 76 -4.32 4.53 16.09
N THR A 77 -3.65 4.68 17.23
CA THR A 77 -4.30 4.98 18.51
C THR A 77 -5.02 6.32 18.46
N ASN A 78 -4.38 7.36 17.90
CA ASN A 78 -5.00 8.68 17.72
C ASN A 78 -6.18 8.63 16.75
N PHE A 79 -6.08 7.86 15.66
CA PHE A 79 -7.17 7.64 14.73
C PHE A 79 -8.39 7.01 15.43
N LEU A 80 -8.18 5.95 16.22
CA LEU A 80 -9.26 5.31 16.97
C LEU A 80 -9.89 6.26 18.00
N LYS A 81 -9.08 7.07 18.70
CA LYS A 81 -9.59 8.09 19.63
C LYS A 81 -10.43 9.15 18.91
N ALA A 82 -9.94 9.65 17.78
CA ALA A 82 -10.64 10.64 16.96
C ALA A 82 -11.95 10.09 16.34
N ASN A 83 -12.03 8.78 16.13
CA ASN A 83 -13.18 8.10 15.53
C ASN A 83 -13.95 7.24 16.55
N LYS A 84 -13.86 7.59 17.84
CA LYS A 84 -14.55 6.84 18.90
C LYS A 84 -16.06 6.86 18.65
N GLY A 85 -16.66 5.66 18.55
CA GLY A 85 -18.09 5.50 18.28
C GLY A 85 -18.47 5.43 16.80
N ASN A 86 -17.54 5.68 15.86
CA ASN A 86 -17.81 5.59 14.41
C ASN A 86 -17.85 4.15 13.90
N PHE A 87 -17.30 3.19 14.66
CA PHE A 87 -17.25 1.78 14.29
C PHE A 87 -17.96 0.95 15.35
N SER A 88 -18.81 0.01 14.91
CA SER A 88 -19.62 -0.85 15.79
C SER A 88 -19.84 -2.23 15.16
N GLY A 89 -20.38 -3.16 15.96
CA GLY A 89 -20.64 -4.54 15.54
C GLY A 89 -19.41 -5.44 15.56
N ASN A 90 -19.59 -6.71 15.17
CA ASN A 90 -18.56 -7.75 15.30
C ASN A 90 -17.31 -7.55 14.42
N ASN A 91 -17.41 -6.70 13.39
CA ASN A 91 -16.32 -6.40 12.45
C ASN A 91 -15.79 -4.96 12.59
N TRP A 92 -16.07 -4.27 13.70
CA TRP A 92 -15.67 -2.87 13.90
C TRP A 92 -14.16 -2.64 13.69
N LEU A 93 -13.32 -3.61 14.07
CA LEU A 93 -11.86 -3.51 13.90
C LEU A 93 -11.46 -3.50 12.43
N GLN A 94 -12.09 -4.34 11.60
CA GLN A 94 -11.84 -4.38 10.16
C GLN A 94 -12.30 -3.09 9.49
N GLN A 95 -13.47 -2.57 9.88
CA GLN A 95 -13.96 -1.27 9.41
C GLN A 95 -13.00 -0.15 9.76
N ALA A 96 -12.52 -0.11 11.02
CA ALA A 96 -11.57 0.89 11.48
C ALA A 96 -10.24 0.81 10.73
N GLN A 97 -9.75 -0.41 10.47
CA GLN A 97 -8.52 -0.62 9.71
C GLN A 97 -8.68 -0.13 8.26
N GLU A 98 -9.75 -0.51 7.56
CA GLU A 98 -10.02 -0.03 6.20
C GLU A 98 -10.15 1.49 6.15
N ALA A 99 -10.83 2.10 7.13
CA ALA A 99 -10.98 3.55 7.22
C ALA A 99 -9.62 4.25 7.46
N TYR A 100 -8.78 3.74 8.36
CA TYR A 100 -7.45 4.28 8.60
C TYR A 100 -6.57 4.23 7.35
N TRP A 101 -6.50 3.06 6.69
CA TRP A 101 -5.70 2.93 5.48
C TRP A 101 -6.25 3.76 4.33
N THR A 102 -7.57 3.90 4.22
CA THR A 102 -8.21 4.82 3.28
C THR A 102 -7.76 6.25 3.54
N GLN A 103 -7.74 6.70 4.80
CA GLN A 103 -7.23 8.02 5.16
C GLN A 103 -5.76 8.19 4.78
N LYS A 104 -4.91 7.18 5.01
CA LYS A 104 -3.50 7.22 4.60
C LYS A 104 -3.34 7.36 3.08
N ILE A 105 -4.23 6.77 2.28
CA ILE A 105 -4.26 6.95 0.83
C ILE A 105 -4.69 8.37 0.47
N VAL A 106 -5.73 8.91 1.11
CA VAL A 106 -6.18 10.31 0.91
C VAL A 106 -5.03 11.27 1.18
N ASP A 107 -4.35 11.14 2.32
CA ASP A 107 -3.24 11.99 2.71
C ASP A 107 -2.08 11.89 1.72
N PHE A 108 -1.81 10.66 1.23
CA PHE A 108 -0.79 10.42 0.22
C PHE A 108 -1.15 11.09 -1.11
N GLU A 109 -2.38 10.92 -1.61
CA GLU A 109 -2.85 11.55 -2.85
C GLU A 109 -2.85 13.07 -2.73
N ALA A 110 -3.20 13.65 -1.58
CA ALA A 110 -3.14 15.09 -1.36
C ALA A 110 -1.70 15.63 -1.44
N LYS A 111 -0.74 14.89 -0.86
CA LYS A 111 0.65 15.33 -0.76
C LYS A 111 1.44 15.08 -2.04
N TYR A 112 1.35 13.87 -2.58
CA TYR A 112 2.16 13.39 -3.69
C TYR A 112 1.39 13.31 -5.00
N GLY A 113 0.07 13.50 -4.99
CA GLY A 113 -0.75 13.46 -6.19
C GLY A 113 -0.47 14.59 -7.16
N ALA A 114 -0.54 14.26 -8.44
CA ALA A 114 -0.65 15.19 -9.54
C ALA A 114 -2.07 15.72 -9.66
N LYS A 115 -2.26 16.76 -10.47
CA LYS A 115 -3.60 17.28 -10.78
C LYS A 115 -4.46 16.17 -11.37
N GLY A 116 -5.62 15.93 -10.76
CA GLY A 116 -6.54 14.88 -11.20
C GLY A 116 -6.14 13.47 -10.77
N VAL A 117 -5.32 13.33 -9.73
CA VAL A 117 -5.05 12.03 -9.07
C VAL A 117 -6.37 11.30 -8.73
N HIS A 118 -6.42 10.00 -8.97
CA HIS A 118 -7.67 9.24 -8.85
C HIS A 118 -7.48 7.73 -8.57
N SER A 119 -6.41 7.35 -7.89
CA SER A 119 -6.16 5.96 -7.52
C SER A 119 -7.25 5.48 -6.57
N LEU A 120 -7.45 6.19 -5.46
CA LEU A 120 -8.48 5.85 -4.47
C LEU A 120 -9.88 5.94 -5.08
N ALA A 121 -10.19 7.07 -5.72
CA ALA A 121 -11.54 7.36 -6.21
C ALA A 121 -12.03 6.38 -7.31
N LYS A 122 -11.13 5.79 -8.11
CA LYS A 122 -11.51 4.89 -9.21
C LYS A 122 -11.12 3.43 -9.02
N HIS A 123 -10.17 3.15 -8.13
CA HIS A 123 -9.58 1.82 -7.99
C HIS A 123 -9.51 1.35 -6.54
N GLY A 124 -9.78 2.21 -5.54
CA GLY A 124 -9.70 1.83 -4.14
C GLY A 124 -10.74 0.78 -3.72
N ALA A 125 -10.50 0.19 -2.54
CA ALA A 125 -11.31 -0.88 -1.95
C ALA A 125 -12.74 -0.46 -1.57
N GLN A 126 -13.03 0.84 -1.52
CA GLN A 126 -14.39 1.36 -1.32
C GLN A 126 -15.25 1.37 -2.59
N THR A 127 -14.66 1.15 -3.78
CA THR A 127 -15.44 0.99 -5.02
C THR A 127 -16.21 -0.35 -5.02
N THR A 128 -17.01 -0.67 -6.05
CA THR A 128 -17.72 -1.96 -6.12
C THR A 128 -17.46 -2.69 -7.44
N LEU A 129 -17.59 -4.02 -7.45
CA LEU A 129 -17.53 -4.79 -8.70
C LEU A 129 -18.59 -4.33 -9.69
N ALA A 130 -19.78 -3.94 -9.23
CA ALA A 130 -20.82 -3.39 -10.10
C ALA A 130 -20.39 -2.05 -10.74
N GLN A 131 -19.74 -1.16 -9.99
CA GLN A 131 -19.17 0.08 -10.54
C GLN A 131 -18.08 -0.19 -11.57
N GLN A 132 -17.18 -1.16 -11.31
CA GLN A 132 -16.16 -1.54 -12.28
C GLN A 132 -16.77 -2.19 -13.54
N GLY A 133 -17.83 -2.98 -13.37
CA GLY A 133 -18.59 -3.59 -14.48
C GLY A 133 -19.25 -2.52 -15.34
N ARG A 134 -19.90 -1.52 -14.72
CA ARG A 134 -20.46 -0.37 -15.44
C ARG A 134 -19.38 0.37 -16.24
N ARG A 135 -18.19 0.58 -15.65
CA ARG A 135 -17.07 1.28 -16.29
C ARG A 135 -16.58 0.61 -17.57
N VAL A 136 -16.52 -0.72 -17.66
CA VAL A 136 -16.05 -1.38 -18.88
C VAL A 136 -17.02 -1.26 -20.06
N PHE A 137 -18.32 -1.06 -19.79
CA PHE A 137 -19.34 -0.89 -20.83
C PHE A 137 -19.62 0.58 -21.14
N THR A 138 -19.76 1.43 -20.12
CA THR A 138 -20.22 2.81 -20.30
C THR A 138 -19.10 3.83 -20.21
N GLY A 139 -17.94 3.48 -19.64
CA GLY A 139 -16.86 4.41 -19.36
C GLY A 139 -17.10 5.32 -18.15
N VAL A 140 -18.25 5.18 -17.47
CA VAL A 140 -18.53 5.89 -16.21
C VAL A 140 -17.66 5.31 -15.11
N THR A 141 -16.81 6.14 -14.51
CA THR A 141 -15.92 5.72 -13.43
C THR A 141 -16.67 5.61 -12.10
N PRO A 142 -16.13 4.90 -11.09
CA PRO A 142 -16.78 4.79 -9.78
C PRO A 142 -17.10 6.13 -9.11
N ASN A 143 -16.31 7.17 -9.38
CA ASN A 143 -16.54 8.54 -8.92
C ASN A 143 -17.42 9.40 -9.86
N GLY A 144 -18.13 8.79 -10.81
CA GLY A 144 -19.13 9.47 -11.67
C GLY A 144 -18.58 10.22 -12.87
N VAL A 145 -17.26 10.18 -13.14
CA VAL A 145 -16.68 10.86 -14.31
C VAL A 145 -16.99 10.06 -15.58
N HIS A 146 -17.53 10.75 -16.59
CA HIS A 146 -17.79 10.18 -17.90
C HIS A 146 -16.52 10.16 -18.74
N GLY A 147 -16.18 9.00 -19.28
CA GLY A 147 -15.06 8.83 -20.19
C GLY A 147 -15.31 7.73 -21.22
N ALA A 148 -14.28 7.38 -21.97
CA ALA A 148 -14.36 6.25 -22.88
C ALA A 148 -14.43 4.91 -22.11
N PRO A 149 -15.27 3.97 -22.55
CA PRO A 149 -15.25 2.60 -22.06
C PRO A 149 -13.86 1.96 -22.15
N THR A 150 -13.40 1.35 -21.06
CA THR A 150 -12.09 0.69 -20.93
C THR A 150 -12.16 -0.82 -21.21
N LYS A 151 -11.04 -1.44 -21.59
CA LYS A 151 -10.95 -2.91 -21.72
C LYS A 151 -10.99 -3.58 -20.34
N ASN A 152 -10.26 -3.04 -19.37
CA ASN A 152 -10.18 -3.54 -18.00
C ASN A 152 -10.57 -2.45 -17.00
N ALA A 153 -11.32 -2.82 -15.97
CA ALA A 153 -11.63 -1.96 -14.82
C ALA A 153 -11.48 -2.77 -13.54
N THR A 154 -10.48 -2.42 -12.73
CA THR A 154 -10.10 -3.17 -11.52
C THR A 154 -10.16 -2.31 -10.28
N ARG A 155 -10.30 -2.98 -9.14
CA ARG A 155 -10.26 -2.43 -7.80
C ARG A 155 -9.34 -3.23 -6.89
N PHE A 156 -8.78 -2.58 -5.89
CA PHE A 156 -8.10 -3.23 -4.78
C PHE A 156 -9.11 -3.92 -3.86
N LEU A 157 -8.68 -5.00 -3.20
CA LEU A 157 -9.49 -5.72 -2.21
C LEU A 157 -9.44 -5.07 -0.82
N SER A 158 -8.32 -4.42 -0.47
CA SER A 158 -8.14 -3.72 0.80
C SER A 158 -7.43 -2.38 0.61
N ALA A 159 -7.78 -1.39 1.43
CA ALA A 159 -7.07 -0.11 1.46
C ALA A 159 -5.63 -0.27 1.96
N LYS A 160 -5.37 -1.24 2.86
CA LYS A 160 -4.02 -1.53 3.36
C LYS A 160 -3.06 -1.88 2.23
N GLU A 161 -3.43 -2.85 1.39
CA GLU A 161 -2.58 -3.31 0.29
C GLU A 161 -2.42 -2.24 -0.78
N HIS A 162 -3.49 -1.49 -1.04
CA HIS A 162 -3.44 -0.34 -1.94
C HIS A 162 -2.41 0.68 -1.47
N TYR A 163 -2.44 1.07 -0.18
CA TYR A 163 -1.48 2.00 0.39
C TYR A 163 -0.04 1.47 0.32
N ILE A 164 0.20 0.23 0.75
CA ILE A 164 1.54 -0.39 0.76
C ILE A 164 2.13 -0.40 -0.65
N LEU A 165 1.34 -0.84 -1.64
CA LEU A 165 1.80 -0.92 -3.02
C LEU A 165 2.03 0.48 -3.61
N MET A 166 1.16 1.44 -3.31
CA MET A 166 1.32 2.83 -3.75
C MET A 166 2.61 3.44 -3.19
N ASN A 167 2.90 3.24 -1.91
CA ASN A 167 4.11 3.73 -1.28
C ASN A 167 5.36 3.00 -1.78
N LYS A 168 5.30 1.68 -1.98
CA LYS A 168 6.38 0.89 -2.61
C LYS A 168 6.71 1.41 -4.00
N ALA A 169 5.69 1.62 -4.84
CA ALA A 169 5.85 2.19 -6.18
C ALA A 169 6.44 3.61 -6.13
N TYR A 170 5.96 4.46 -5.23
CA TYR A 170 6.47 5.82 -5.07
C TYR A 170 7.95 5.86 -4.67
N ASN A 171 8.36 5.02 -3.73
CA ASN A 171 9.75 4.94 -3.32
C ASN A 171 10.65 4.41 -4.43
N GLN A 172 10.20 3.40 -5.18
CA GLN A 172 10.93 2.90 -6.34
C GLN A 172 11.10 4.00 -7.40
N GLN A 173 10.04 4.75 -7.69
CA GLN A 173 10.10 5.90 -8.60
C GLN A 173 11.16 6.93 -8.19
N LEU A 174 11.25 7.26 -6.89
CA LEU A 174 12.24 8.20 -6.38
C LEU A 174 13.66 7.66 -6.49
N ILE A 175 13.86 6.36 -6.26
CA ILE A 175 15.15 5.69 -6.43
C ILE A 175 15.57 5.74 -7.91
N ASP A 176 14.68 5.38 -8.83
CA ASP A 176 14.97 5.36 -10.26
C ASP A 176 15.29 6.77 -10.78
N LEU A 177 14.57 7.78 -10.29
CA LEU A 177 14.83 9.18 -10.61
C LEU A 177 16.20 9.64 -10.10
N LYS A 178 16.57 9.28 -8.85
CA LYS A 178 17.88 9.62 -8.28
C LYS A 178 19.02 8.97 -9.05
N ASN A 179 18.81 7.75 -9.53
CA ASN A 179 19.81 6.96 -10.25
C ASN A 179 19.82 7.22 -11.76
N GLY A 180 18.90 8.04 -12.29
CA GLY A 180 18.78 8.28 -13.74
C GLY A 180 18.34 7.04 -14.53
N THR A 181 17.65 6.10 -13.89
CA THR A 181 17.25 4.80 -14.48
C THR A 181 15.76 4.72 -14.80
N LEU A 182 15.06 5.85 -14.74
CA LEU A 182 13.62 5.91 -14.94
C LEU A 182 13.23 5.55 -16.38
N ASN A 183 12.40 4.51 -16.52
CA ASN A 183 11.82 4.12 -17.80
C ASN A 183 10.63 5.02 -18.15
N LEU A 184 10.79 5.84 -19.20
CA LEU A 184 9.73 6.72 -19.70
C LEU A 184 9.01 6.08 -20.88
N ASN A 185 7.69 6.24 -20.92
CA ASN A 185 6.87 5.90 -22.08
C ASN A 185 6.96 7.01 -23.13
N LYS A 186 6.47 6.71 -24.34
CA LYS A 186 6.41 7.67 -25.46
C LYS A 186 5.68 8.98 -25.10
N ASP A 187 4.73 8.93 -24.17
CA ASP A 187 3.97 10.11 -23.71
C ASP A 187 4.65 10.87 -22.55
N GLY A 188 5.86 10.47 -22.17
CA GLY A 188 6.66 11.01 -21.08
C GLY A 188 6.25 10.53 -19.68
N SER A 189 5.17 9.74 -19.55
CA SER A 189 4.80 9.17 -18.25
C SER A 189 5.70 7.99 -17.89
N SER A 190 5.77 7.65 -16.61
CA SER A 190 6.47 6.45 -16.11
C SER A 190 5.51 5.59 -15.29
N TYR A 191 5.85 4.31 -15.18
CA TYR A 191 5.10 3.37 -14.36
C TYR A 191 6.02 2.60 -13.44
N GLN A 192 5.48 2.24 -12.29
CA GLN A 192 6.06 1.26 -11.39
C GLN A 192 5.06 0.11 -11.25
N ILE A 193 5.55 -1.12 -11.42
CA ILE A 193 4.77 -2.34 -11.25
C ILE A 193 5.27 -3.03 -9.99
N VAL A 194 4.36 -3.26 -9.05
CA VAL A 194 4.69 -3.80 -7.73
C VAL A 194 3.70 -4.87 -7.32
N SER A 195 4.16 -5.83 -6.51
CA SER A 195 3.36 -6.93 -6.00
C SER A 195 3.69 -7.24 -4.53
N LEU A 196 2.83 -8.07 -3.92
CA LEU A 196 2.97 -8.62 -2.56
C LEU A 196 3.19 -10.15 -2.60
N GLY A 197 4.13 -10.61 -3.43
CA GLY A 197 4.54 -12.03 -3.44
C GLY A 197 3.46 -12.99 -3.93
N GLY A 198 2.78 -12.66 -5.03
CA GLY A 198 1.76 -13.53 -5.66
C GLY A 198 0.39 -13.51 -5.00
N LYS A 199 0.22 -12.80 -3.88
CA LYS A 199 -1.09 -12.58 -3.25
C LYS A 199 -2.05 -11.89 -4.22
N VAL A 200 -3.31 -12.35 -4.28
CA VAL A 200 -4.38 -11.63 -4.96
C VAL A 200 -4.71 -10.36 -4.18
N ILE A 201 -4.55 -9.20 -4.83
CA ILE A 201 -4.70 -7.87 -4.23
C ILE A 201 -5.89 -7.09 -4.79
N GLY A 202 -6.53 -7.62 -5.83
CA GLY A 202 -7.61 -6.95 -6.52
C GLY A 202 -8.40 -7.86 -7.44
N ASN A 203 -9.55 -7.34 -7.83
CA ASN A 203 -10.43 -7.96 -8.81
C ASN A 203 -11.07 -6.90 -9.71
N GLY A 204 -11.77 -7.34 -10.74
CA GLY A 204 -12.41 -6.42 -11.67
C GLY A 204 -13.07 -7.12 -12.84
N TRP A 205 -13.36 -6.34 -13.88
CA TRP A 205 -13.96 -6.84 -15.10
C TRP A 205 -13.08 -6.55 -16.30
N MET A 206 -12.96 -7.55 -17.17
CA MET A 206 -12.45 -7.40 -18.52
C MET A 206 -13.63 -7.49 -19.50
N ARG A 207 -13.84 -6.46 -20.32
CA ARG A 207 -14.83 -6.49 -21.40
C ARG A 207 -14.40 -7.49 -22.48
N LEU A 208 -15.32 -8.33 -22.92
CA LEU A 208 -15.19 -9.18 -24.09
C LEU A 208 -15.74 -8.48 -25.35
N GLY A 209 -15.15 -8.79 -26.50
CA GLY A 209 -15.44 -8.09 -27.74
C GLY A 209 -14.79 -6.70 -27.85
N SER A 210 -15.22 -5.94 -28.84
CA SER A 210 -14.66 -4.61 -29.13
C SER A 210 -15.34 -3.51 -28.32
N LYS A 211 -14.75 -2.30 -28.31
CA LYS A 211 -15.39 -1.13 -27.70
C LYS A 211 -16.73 -0.80 -28.36
N LYS A 212 -16.86 -1.01 -29.67
CA LYS A 212 -18.06 -0.71 -30.46
C LYS A 212 -19.10 -1.83 -30.36
N TYR A 213 -18.65 -3.07 -30.19
CA TYR A 213 -19.48 -4.27 -30.13
C TYR A 213 -19.04 -5.15 -28.94
N PRO A 214 -19.49 -4.81 -27.72
CA PRO A 214 -19.24 -5.62 -26.53
C PRO A 214 -20.03 -6.94 -26.61
N THR A 215 -19.39 -8.06 -26.27
CA THR A 215 -20.05 -9.38 -26.24
C THR A 215 -20.27 -9.91 -24.82
N GLY A 216 -19.73 -9.21 -23.81
CA GLY A 216 -19.86 -9.59 -22.40
C GLY A 216 -18.72 -9.03 -21.56
N ALA A 217 -18.57 -9.56 -20.34
CA ALA A 217 -17.42 -9.30 -19.47
C ALA A 217 -17.06 -10.54 -18.65
N GLN A 218 -15.78 -10.66 -18.32
CA GLN A 218 -15.24 -11.73 -17.48
C GLN A 218 -14.66 -11.14 -16.20
N LEU A 219 -14.90 -11.83 -15.07
CA LEU A 219 -14.28 -11.51 -13.78
C LEU A 219 -12.78 -11.83 -13.85
N ILE A 220 -11.97 -10.89 -13.42
CA ILE A 220 -10.51 -10.97 -13.43
C ILE A 220 -9.96 -10.66 -12.05
N TYR A 221 -8.79 -11.22 -11.74
CA TYR A 221 -8.07 -11.06 -10.47
C TYR A 221 -6.64 -10.65 -10.76
N GLY A 222 -6.03 -9.87 -9.88
CA GLY A 222 -4.67 -9.41 -10.06
C GLY A 222 -3.80 -9.60 -8.83
N THR A 223 -2.52 -9.88 -9.08
CA THR A 223 -1.48 -10.09 -8.06
C THR A 223 -0.39 -9.00 -8.09
N SER A 224 -0.41 -8.14 -9.11
CA SER A 224 0.40 -6.93 -9.22
C SER A 224 -0.48 -5.70 -9.43
N ALA A 225 0.07 -4.53 -9.11
CA ALA A 225 -0.54 -3.25 -9.38
C ALA A 225 0.44 -2.35 -10.10
N ARG A 226 -0.10 -1.60 -11.06
CA ARG A 226 0.61 -0.62 -11.86
C ARG A 226 0.27 0.78 -11.36
N PHE A 227 1.30 1.55 -11.07
CA PHE A 227 1.20 2.94 -10.60
C PHE A 227 1.84 3.86 -11.63
N ARG A 228 1.05 4.83 -12.11
CA ARG A 228 1.47 5.84 -13.09
C ARG A 228 1.91 7.12 -12.39
N PHE A 229 3.00 7.69 -12.88
CA PHE A 229 3.52 8.98 -12.47
C PHE A 229 3.33 10.02 -13.58
N ASP A 230 3.25 11.28 -13.16
CA ASP A 230 3.02 12.41 -14.05
C ASP A 230 4.19 12.61 -15.02
N LYS A 231 3.87 12.93 -16.28
CA LYS A 231 4.85 13.09 -17.35
C LYS A 231 5.69 14.37 -17.25
N LYS A 232 5.18 15.41 -16.59
CA LYS A 232 5.86 16.70 -16.42
C LYS A 232 6.58 16.78 -15.07
N VAL A 233 6.01 16.14 -14.06
CA VAL A 233 6.57 16.13 -12.70
C VAL A 233 6.72 14.67 -12.23
N PRO A 234 7.85 14.00 -12.54
CA PRO A 234 8.03 12.56 -12.28
C PRO A 234 7.89 12.11 -10.82
N LYS A 235 7.99 13.06 -9.87
CA LYS A 235 7.76 12.85 -8.43
C LYS A 235 6.29 12.91 -8.02
N LYS A 236 5.37 13.19 -8.95
CA LYS A 236 3.93 13.30 -8.68
C LYS A 236 3.19 12.06 -9.17
N PHE A 237 2.42 11.47 -8.27
CA PHE A 237 1.63 10.27 -8.47
C PHE A 237 0.30 10.60 -9.18
N PHE A 238 -0.11 9.82 -10.19
CA PHE A 238 -1.33 10.11 -10.94
C PHE A 238 -2.43 9.08 -10.72
N THR A 239 -2.14 7.80 -10.84
CA THR A 239 -3.15 6.74 -10.63
C THR A 239 -2.49 5.40 -10.38
N GLY A 240 -3.19 4.51 -9.68
CA GLY A 240 -2.75 3.15 -9.39
C GLY A 240 -3.92 2.19 -9.59
N TYR A 241 -3.68 1.07 -10.25
CA TYR A 241 -4.71 0.07 -10.49
C TYR A 241 -4.13 -1.33 -10.53
N VAL A 242 -4.96 -2.31 -10.21
CA VAL A 242 -4.58 -3.72 -10.20
C VAL A 242 -4.48 -4.23 -11.64
N GLU A 243 -3.41 -4.96 -11.92
CA GLU A 243 -3.20 -5.63 -13.21
C GLU A 243 -3.81 -7.03 -13.17
N PRO A 244 -4.76 -7.33 -14.07
CA PRO A 244 -5.32 -8.67 -14.22
C PRO A 244 -4.41 -9.60 -15.03
#